data_AF-A0A242NVU8-F1
#
_entry.id   AF-A0A242NVU8-F1
#
_cell.length_a   1.000
_cell.length_b   1.000
_cell.length_c   1.000
_cell.angle_alpha   90.00
_cell.angle_beta   90.00
_cell.angle_gamma   90.00
#
_symmetry.space_group_name_H-M   'P 1'
#
loop_
_entity.id
_entity.type
_entity.pdbx_description
1 polymer ?
#
loop_
_entity_poly.entity_id
_entity_poly.type
_entity_poly.pdbx_seq_one_letter_code
_entity_poly.pdbx_strand_id
1 'polypeptide(L)'
;MKLRLQTLLAIALSSMLIGCTSTKHDVENVPEIELHNKAKTELESGNIKSSISVLEAIDKNYPFGPYSQQVQLDLIYAYYKTADYPLAIASIDRFLKLNPTHPNIDWVIYMRGISNMAQNDNTIQGWFNVDRSDRDPEFAMAAFKDFTYLVTSFPNSSYAADAKKRLVFLKNRIARHELKVSQYYTKRGAYVAVINRVTQMLALFPDTDSTKSALLLMRNAYNELGLVDESQKVDQLIQANLENIPKEEQKSFFSKFTSVFNGG
;
A
#
# COMPACT_ATOMS: atom_id res chain seq x y z
N MET A 1 -11.41 53.03 17.23
CA MET A 1 -10.58 51.91 16.72
C MET A 1 -11.31 50.57 16.68
N LYS A 2 -12.11 50.20 17.70
CA LYS A 2 -12.87 48.92 17.75
C LYS A 2 -13.87 48.73 16.60
N LEU A 3 -14.57 49.79 16.18
CA LEU A 3 -15.59 49.71 15.12
C LEU A 3 -14.99 49.40 13.73
N ARG A 4 -13.77 49.88 13.43
CA ARG A 4 -13.07 49.60 12.16
C ARG A 4 -12.48 48.19 12.11
N LEU A 5 -12.17 47.59 13.26
CA LEU A 5 -11.67 46.22 13.35
C LEU A 5 -12.80 45.20 13.13
N GLN A 6 -14.00 45.50 13.65
CA GLN A 6 -15.20 44.67 13.44
C GLN A 6 -15.65 44.66 11.96
N THR A 7 -15.58 45.80 11.27
CA THR A 7 -15.90 45.87 9.83
C THR A 7 -14.88 45.12 8.97
N LEU A 8 -13.59 45.14 9.34
CA LEU A 8 -12.55 44.38 8.63
C LEU A 8 -12.69 42.86 8.83
N LEU A 9 -13.07 42.42 10.04
CA LEU A 9 -13.35 41.01 10.32
C LEU A 9 -14.58 40.49 9.53
N ALA A 10 -15.63 41.30 9.38
CA ALA A 10 -16.83 40.92 8.65
C ALA A 10 -16.59 40.76 7.13
N ILE A 11 -15.71 41.58 6.55
CA ILE A 11 -15.33 41.48 5.14
C ILE A 11 -14.44 40.25 4.91
N ALA A 12 -13.51 39.96 5.82
CA ALA A 12 -12.66 38.77 5.77
C ALA A 12 -13.45 37.46 5.96
N LEU A 13 -14.54 37.49 6.73
CA LEU A 13 -15.43 36.33 6.90
C LEU A 13 -16.34 36.11 5.68
N SER A 14 -16.70 37.18 4.96
CA SER A 14 -17.53 37.09 3.76
C SER A 14 -16.75 36.63 2.52
N SER A 15 -15.44 36.87 2.45
CA SER A 15 -14.60 36.36 1.35
C SER A 15 -14.33 34.85 1.43
N MET A 16 -14.64 34.20 2.57
CA MET A 16 -14.59 32.74 2.72
C MET A 16 -15.83 32.01 2.16
N LEU A 17 -16.83 32.74 1.65
CA LEU A 17 -18.07 32.17 1.09
C LEU A 17 -18.07 32.10 -0.45
N ILE A 18 -16.91 32.14 -1.10
CA ILE A 18 -16.81 31.76 -2.52
C ILE A 18 -16.96 30.24 -2.61
N GLY A 19 -18.21 29.78 -2.56
CA GLY A 19 -18.58 28.39 -2.78
C GLY A 19 -18.31 28.02 -4.23
N CYS A 20 -17.57 26.93 -4.44
CA CYS A 20 -17.50 26.28 -5.74
C CYS A 20 -18.91 25.81 -6.13
N THR A 21 -19.50 26.42 -7.16
CA THR A 21 -20.70 25.88 -7.78
C THR A 21 -20.34 24.57 -8.49
N SER A 22 -20.85 23.45 -7.98
CA SER A 22 -20.81 22.16 -8.67
C SER A 22 -21.85 22.23 -9.78
N THR A 23 -21.42 22.50 -11.01
CA THR A 23 -22.26 22.36 -12.19
C THR A 23 -22.46 20.86 -12.41
N LYS A 24 -23.68 20.36 -12.18
CA LYS A 24 -24.07 19.02 -12.64
C LYS A 24 -23.97 19.03 -14.16
N HIS A 25 -23.18 18.14 -14.74
CA HIS A 25 -23.16 17.98 -16.18
C HIS A 25 -24.50 17.40 -16.63
N ASP A 26 -25.20 18.14 -17.47
CA ASP A 26 -26.39 17.65 -18.13
C ASP A 26 -25.93 16.62 -19.16
N VAL A 27 -26.13 15.35 -18.84
CA VAL A 27 -25.73 14.20 -19.67
C VAL A 27 -26.86 13.81 -20.62
N GLU A 28 -28.04 14.38 -20.41
CA GLU A 28 -29.25 14.07 -21.16
C GLU A 28 -29.11 14.58 -22.60
N ASN A 29 -29.26 13.67 -23.57
CA ASN A 29 -29.15 13.92 -25.01
C ASN A 29 -27.77 14.29 -25.57
N VAL A 30 -26.67 14.10 -24.81
CA VAL A 30 -25.31 14.26 -25.34
C VAL A 30 -24.75 12.91 -25.82
N PRO A 31 -24.25 12.80 -27.07
CA PRO A 31 -23.61 11.58 -27.55
C PRO A 31 -22.42 11.14 -26.67
N GLU A 32 -22.29 9.83 -26.43
CA GLU A 32 -21.21 9.25 -25.60
C GLU A 32 -19.81 9.71 -26.04
N ILE A 33 -19.56 9.78 -27.35
CA ILE A 33 -18.29 10.22 -27.92
C ILE A 33 -17.92 11.67 -27.54
N GLU A 34 -18.90 12.57 -27.47
CA GLU A 34 -18.66 13.95 -27.08
C GLU A 34 -18.30 14.05 -25.59
N LEU A 35 -19.01 13.29 -24.75
CA LEU A 35 -18.71 13.18 -23.33
C LEU A 35 -17.32 12.59 -23.08
N HIS A 36 -16.96 11.52 -23.81
CA HIS A 36 -15.65 10.89 -23.71
C HIS A 36 -14.53 11.86 -24.12
N ASN A 37 -14.69 12.58 -25.24
CA ASN A 37 -13.72 13.58 -25.66
C ASN A 37 -13.57 14.71 -24.64
N LYS A 38 -14.68 15.18 -24.07
CA LYS A 38 -14.67 16.17 -22.99
C LYS A 38 -13.91 15.66 -21.77
N ALA A 39 -14.22 14.46 -21.29
CA ALA A 39 -13.54 13.85 -20.15
C ALA A 39 -12.03 13.74 -20.37
N LYS A 40 -11.61 13.35 -21.59
CA LYS A 40 -10.21 13.28 -21.97
C LYS A 40 -9.52 14.65 -21.94
N THR A 41 -10.14 15.69 -22.52
CA THR A 41 -9.60 17.06 -22.46
C THR A 41 -9.46 17.56 -21.02
N GLU A 42 -10.42 17.25 -20.15
CA GLU A 42 -10.36 17.60 -18.73
C GLU A 42 -9.23 16.85 -17.99
N LEU A 43 -8.96 15.58 -18.32
CA LEU A 43 -7.80 14.85 -17.78
C LEU A 43 -6.47 15.48 -18.24
N GLU A 44 -6.34 15.75 -19.53
CA GLU A 44 -5.12 16.29 -20.14
C GLU A 44 -4.79 17.70 -19.65
N SER A 45 -5.82 18.52 -19.36
CA SER A 45 -5.67 19.86 -18.78
C SER A 45 -5.44 19.87 -17.26
N GLY A 46 -5.49 18.71 -16.61
CA GLY A 46 -5.30 18.58 -15.15
C GLY A 46 -6.55 18.85 -14.32
N ASN A 47 -7.70 19.10 -14.94
CA ASN A 47 -9.00 19.28 -14.28
C ASN A 47 -9.63 17.92 -13.90
N ILE A 48 -8.89 17.12 -13.13
CA ILE A 48 -9.20 15.70 -12.90
C ILE A 48 -10.59 15.52 -12.24
N LYS A 49 -11.00 16.41 -11.32
CA LYS A 49 -12.32 16.35 -10.68
C LYS A 49 -13.48 16.59 -11.65
N SER A 50 -13.31 17.51 -12.61
CA SER A 50 -14.28 17.74 -13.69
C SER A 50 -14.41 16.48 -14.54
N SER A 51 -13.26 15.91 -14.92
CA SER A 51 -13.24 14.66 -15.69
C SER A 51 -13.93 13.50 -14.97
N ILE A 52 -13.66 13.28 -13.68
CA ILE A 52 -14.35 12.24 -12.88
C ILE A 52 -15.86 12.39 -13.00
N SER A 53 -16.38 13.61 -12.84
CA SER A 53 -17.82 13.87 -12.93
C SER A 53 -18.40 13.50 -14.30
N VAL A 54 -17.67 13.78 -15.39
CA VAL A 54 -18.08 13.38 -16.75
C VAL A 54 -17.97 11.87 -16.95
N LEU A 55 -16.89 11.24 -16.48
CA LEU A 55 -16.67 9.81 -16.62
C LEU A 55 -17.69 8.98 -15.83
N GLU A 56 -18.03 9.38 -14.59
CA GLU A 56 -19.10 8.75 -13.79
C GLU A 56 -20.46 8.87 -14.49
N ALA A 57 -20.72 10.03 -15.11
CA ALA A 57 -21.90 10.24 -15.92
C ALA A 57 -21.95 9.28 -17.14
N ILE A 58 -20.82 9.03 -17.80
CA ILE A 58 -20.74 8.06 -18.90
C ILE A 58 -20.95 6.63 -18.36
N ASP A 59 -20.23 6.21 -17.32
CA ASP A 59 -20.33 4.86 -16.74
C ASP A 59 -21.75 4.53 -16.25
N LYS A 60 -22.48 5.54 -15.75
CA LYS A 60 -23.88 5.40 -15.33
C LYS A 60 -24.87 5.29 -16.50
N ASN A 61 -24.74 6.14 -17.51
CA ASN A 61 -25.74 6.24 -18.59
C ASN A 61 -25.45 5.31 -19.78
N TYR A 62 -24.19 4.95 -20.00
CA TYR A 62 -23.71 4.14 -21.11
C TYR A 62 -22.84 2.95 -20.63
N PRO A 63 -23.33 2.09 -19.71
CA PRO A 63 -22.53 1.03 -19.08
C PRO A 63 -22.00 -0.05 -20.06
N PHE A 64 -22.57 -0.14 -21.26
CA PHE A 64 -22.18 -1.06 -22.33
C PHE A 64 -21.79 -0.33 -23.62
N GLY A 65 -21.53 0.97 -23.55
CA GLY A 65 -21.13 1.77 -24.69
C GLY A 65 -19.77 1.34 -25.25
N PRO A 66 -19.45 1.69 -26.51
CA PRO A 66 -18.15 1.39 -27.14
C PRO A 66 -16.93 1.89 -26.34
N TYR A 67 -17.09 2.91 -25.49
CA TYR A 67 -15.99 3.46 -24.68
C TYR A 67 -16.05 3.02 -23.21
N SER A 68 -17.02 2.19 -22.81
CA SER A 68 -17.26 1.78 -21.42
C SER A 68 -16.00 1.26 -20.70
N GLN A 69 -15.23 0.39 -21.35
CA GLN A 69 -13.99 -0.13 -20.79
C GLN A 69 -12.93 0.96 -20.60
N GLN A 70 -12.74 1.85 -21.60
CA GLN A 70 -11.79 2.95 -21.51
C GLN A 70 -12.19 3.94 -20.40
N VAL A 71 -13.48 4.26 -20.29
CA VAL A 71 -14.04 5.12 -19.23
C VAL A 71 -13.72 4.55 -17.85
N GLN A 72 -13.82 3.23 -17.67
CA GLN A 72 -13.47 2.59 -16.40
C GLN A 72 -11.97 2.67 -16.10
N LEU A 73 -11.10 2.51 -17.10
CA LEU A 73 -9.66 2.70 -16.94
C LEU A 73 -9.33 4.15 -16.56
N ASP A 74 -9.96 5.11 -17.22
CA ASP A 74 -9.78 6.54 -16.95
C ASP A 74 -10.27 6.93 -15.56
N LEU A 75 -11.38 6.36 -15.09
CA LEU A 75 -11.86 6.51 -13.71
C LEU A 75 -10.84 5.98 -12.70
N ILE A 76 -10.30 4.78 -12.92
CA ILE A 76 -9.28 4.20 -12.04
C ILE A 76 -8.07 5.14 -11.93
N TYR A 77 -7.60 5.65 -13.07
CA TYR A 77 -6.51 6.62 -13.10
C TYR A 77 -6.86 7.91 -12.36
N ALA A 78 -8.04 8.49 -12.64
CA ALA A 78 -8.48 9.75 -12.08
C ALA A 78 -8.69 9.68 -10.55
N TYR A 79 -9.30 8.60 -10.05
CA TYR A 79 -9.44 8.34 -8.61
C TYR A 79 -8.08 8.21 -7.92
N TYR A 80 -7.17 7.43 -8.50
CA TYR A 80 -5.81 7.33 -7.97
C TYR A 80 -5.12 8.70 -7.91
N LYS A 81 -5.20 9.48 -8.99
CA LYS A 81 -4.56 10.80 -9.08
C LYS A 81 -5.15 11.84 -8.13
N THR A 82 -6.42 11.70 -7.75
CA THR A 82 -7.10 12.55 -6.76
C THR A 82 -6.99 12.02 -5.34
N ALA A 83 -6.20 10.96 -5.12
CA ALA A 83 -6.02 10.26 -3.86
C ALA A 83 -7.31 9.62 -3.29
N ASP A 84 -8.32 9.39 -4.14
CA ASP A 84 -9.50 8.60 -3.80
C ASP A 84 -9.22 7.10 -4.02
N TYR A 85 -8.25 6.60 -3.26
CA TYR A 85 -7.79 5.22 -3.38
C TYR A 85 -8.88 4.17 -3.11
N PRO A 86 -9.81 4.36 -2.13
CA PRO A 86 -10.92 3.44 -1.96
C PRO A 86 -11.81 3.32 -3.20
N LEU A 87 -12.18 4.44 -3.86
CA LEU A 87 -12.93 4.40 -5.11
C LEU A 87 -12.13 3.81 -6.26
N ALA A 88 -10.83 4.09 -6.32
CA ALA A 88 -9.94 3.47 -7.31
C ALA A 88 -9.96 1.94 -7.15
N ILE A 89 -9.77 1.41 -5.93
CA ILE A 89 -9.75 -0.03 -5.65
C ILE A 89 -11.11 -0.66 -5.97
N ALA A 90 -12.22 -0.05 -5.57
CA ALA A 90 -13.56 -0.55 -5.90
C ALA A 90 -13.80 -0.61 -7.42
N SER A 91 -13.35 0.42 -8.15
CA SER A 91 -13.46 0.47 -9.62
C SER A 91 -12.59 -0.58 -10.29
N ILE A 92 -11.38 -0.79 -9.77
CA ILE A 92 -10.45 -1.84 -10.21
C ILE A 92 -11.07 -3.22 -10.02
N ASP A 93 -11.58 -3.54 -8.82
CA ASP A 93 -12.14 -4.86 -8.53
C ASP A 93 -13.34 -5.17 -9.42
N ARG A 94 -14.18 -4.16 -9.69
CA ARG A 94 -15.27 -4.27 -10.67
C ARG A 94 -14.72 -4.53 -12.08
N PHE A 95 -13.71 -3.79 -12.52
CA PHE A 95 -13.12 -3.98 -13.85
C PHE A 95 -12.51 -5.37 -14.02
N LEU A 96 -11.73 -5.85 -13.05
CA LEU A 96 -11.11 -7.17 -13.07
C LEU A 96 -12.16 -8.29 -13.14
N LYS A 97 -13.29 -8.12 -12.45
CA LYS A 97 -14.40 -9.08 -12.46
C LYS A 97 -15.12 -9.13 -13.81
N LEU A 98 -15.34 -7.96 -14.43
CA LEU A 98 -16.11 -7.85 -15.67
C LEU A 98 -15.27 -8.10 -16.92
N ASN A 99 -13.97 -7.80 -16.88
CA ASN A 99 -13.08 -7.81 -18.04
C ASN A 99 -11.79 -8.62 -17.79
N PRO A 100 -11.87 -9.91 -17.37
CA PRO A 100 -10.69 -10.68 -16.93
C PRO A 100 -9.65 -10.91 -18.04
N THR A 101 -10.04 -10.82 -19.30
CA THR A 101 -9.17 -11.03 -20.48
C THR A 101 -8.80 -9.73 -21.19
N HIS A 102 -9.02 -8.56 -20.56
CA HIS A 102 -8.71 -7.28 -21.17
C HIS A 102 -7.20 -7.14 -21.44
N PRO A 103 -6.76 -6.56 -22.58
CA PRO A 103 -5.33 -6.44 -22.91
C PRO A 103 -4.49 -5.71 -21.85
N ASN A 104 -5.09 -4.73 -21.16
CA ASN A 104 -4.42 -3.91 -20.13
C ASN A 104 -4.65 -4.42 -18.70
N ILE A 105 -4.96 -5.71 -18.50
CA ILE A 105 -5.26 -6.25 -17.17
C ILE A 105 -4.07 -6.11 -16.20
N ASP A 106 -2.85 -6.19 -16.73
CA ASP A 106 -1.61 -6.03 -16.01
C ASP A 106 -1.46 -4.61 -15.42
N TRP A 107 -1.82 -3.58 -16.18
CA TRP A 107 -1.91 -2.20 -15.69
C TRP A 107 -2.94 -2.07 -14.58
N VAL A 108 -4.11 -2.70 -14.72
CA VAL A 108 -5.18 -2.63 -13.72
C VAL A 108 -4.75 -3.27 -12.40
N ILE A 109 -4.09 -4.43 -12.44
CA ILE A 109 -3.53 -5.09 -11.25
C ILE A 109 -2.44 -4.22 -10.62
N TYR A 110 -1.56 -3.64 -11.44
CA TYR A 110 -0.52 -2.72 -10.98
C TYR A 110 -1.11 -1.51 -10.25
N MET A 111 -2.16 -0.91 -10.81
CA MET A 111 -2.89 0.19 -10.18
C MET A 111 -3.52 -0.23 -8.85
N ARG A 112 -3.98 -1.47 -8.68
CA ARG A 112 -4.50 -1.94 -7.38
C ARG A 112 -3.40 -1.96 -6.33
N GLY A 113 -2.23 -2.50 -6.70
CA GLY A 113 -1.07 -2.54 -5.83
C GLY A 113 -0.60 -1.14 -5.42
N ILE A 114 -0.55 -0.19 -6.36
CA ILE A 114 -0.17 1.18 -6.04
C ILE A 114 -1.23 1.86 -5.16
N SER A 115 -2.52 1.75 -5.48
CA SER A 115 -3.59 2.35 -4.67
C SER A 115 -3.58 1.82 -3.24
N ASN A 116 -3.40 0.50 -3.05
CA ASN A 116 -3.22 -0.11 -1.74
C ASN A 116 -1.98 0.43 -1.02
N MET A 117 -0.84 0.51 -1.71
CA MET A 117 0.38 1.07 -1.12
C MET A 117 0.20 2.54 -0.71
N ALA A 118 -0.54 3.32 -1.50
CA ALA A 118 -0.78 4.75 -1.29
C ALA A 118 -1.79 5.06 -0.18
N GLN A 119 -2.75 4.16 0.11
CA GLN A 119 -3.66 4.30 1.28
C GLN A 119 -2.90 4.42 2.59
N ASN A 120 -1.77 3.74 2.68
CA ASN A 120 -0.94 3.79 3.86
C ASN A 120 -0.08 5.07 3.92
N ASP A 121 0.11 5.75 2.78
CA ASP A 121 1.00 6.90 2.60
C ASP A 121 0.23 8.23 2.71
N ASN A 122 -0.26 8.55 3.92
CA ASN A 122 -0.62 9.94 4.20
C ASN A 122 0.62 10.84 4.03
N THR A 123 0.52 11.75 3.06
CA THR A 123 1.59 12.53 2.39
C THR A 123 2.35 13.47 3.33
N ILE A 124 1.77 13.84 4.47
CA ILE A 124 2.39 14.74 5.46
C ILE A 124 3.52 14.05 6.24
N GLN A 125 3.48 12.74 6.43
CA GLN A 125 4.37 12.03 7.36
C GLN A 125 5.63 11.46 6.69
N GLY A 126 5.66 11.34 5.35
CA GLY A 126 6.86 10.94 4.60
C GLY A 126 7.99 11.97 4.64
N TRP A 127 7.64 13.25 4.83
CA TRP A 127 8.60 14.34 5.02
C TRP A 127 9.37 14.27 6.34
N PHE A 128 8.87 13.54 7.34
CA PHE A 128 9.48 13.47 8.69
C PHE A 128 10.24 12.17 8.96
N ASN A 129 10.49 11.33 7.94
CA ASN A 129 11.19 10.05 8.07
C ASN A 129 10.69 9.17 9.24
N VAL A 130 9.39 9.22 9.53
CA VAL A 130 8.78 8.48 10.64
C VAL A 130 8.65 7.01 10.24
N ASP A 131 9.25 6.11 11.03
CA ASP A 131 9.09 4.67 10.85
C ASP A 131 7.63 4.26 11.07
N ARG A 132 6.98 3.74 10.02
CA ARG A 132 5.57 3.28 10.06
C ARG A 132 5.42 1.79 10.28
N SER A 133 6.50 1.07 10.59
CA SER A 133 6.42 -0.37 10.83
C SER A 133 5.60 -0.74 12.08
N ASP A 134 5.15 0.22 12.90
CA ASP A 134 4.26 -0.05 14.04
C ASP A 134 2.76 -0.07 13.69
N ARG A 135 2.37 0.46 12.52
CA ARG A 135 0.96 0.51 12.09
C ARG A 135 0.55 -0.79 11.40
N ASP A 136 -0.75 -1.08 11.43
CA ASP A 136 -1.34 -2.24 10.77
C ASP A 136 -0.87 -2.34 9.30
N PRO A 137 -0.23 -3.45 8.89
CA PRO A 137 0.28 -3.64 7.56
C PRO A 137 -0.79 -4.10 6.55
N GLU A 138 -2.08 -4.11 6.88
CA GLU A 138 -3.16 -4.59 6.01
C GLU A 138 -3.02 -4.13 4.55
N PHE A 139 -2.95 -2.82 4.31
CA PHE A 139 -2.78 -2.27 2.96
C PHE A 139 -1.43 -2.63 2.32
N ALA A 140 -0.37 -2.78 3.12
CA ALA A 140 0.92 -3.23 2.63
C ALA A 140 0.88 -4.69 2.16
N MET A 141 0.16 -5.53 2.89
CA MET A 141 -0.06 -6.94 2.56
C MET A 141 -0.93 -7.08 1.31
N ALA A 142 -1.99 -6.26 1.20
CA ALA A 142 -2.82 -6.21 0.00
C ALA A 142 -1.99 -5.81 -1.24
N ALA A 143 -1.19 -4.74 -1.13
CA ALA A 143 -0.27 -4.33 -2.19
C ALA A 143 0.77 -5.42 -2.53
N PHE A 144 1.32 -6.11 -1.51
CA PHE A 144 2.27 -7.19 -1.70
C PHE A 144 1.64 -8.35 -2.48
N LYS A 145 0.39 -8.71 -2.16
CA LYS A 145 -0.37 -9.73 -2.90
C LYS A 145 -0.59 -9.32 -4.35
N ASP A 146 -1.00 -8.08 -4.60
CA ASP A 146 -1.26 -7.56 -5.95
C ASP A 146 0.00 -7.54 -6.82
N PHE A 147 1.10 -7.01 -6.29
CA PHE A 147 2.37 -6.99 -7.02
C PHE A 147 2.93 -8.40 -7.21
N THR A 148 2.79 -9.30 -6.22
CA THR A 148 3.19 -10.71 -6.37
C THR A 148 2.42 -11.36 -7.50
N TYR A 149 1.10 -11.16 -7.55
CA TYR A 149 0.26 -11.69 -8.62
C TYR A 149 0.67 -11.13 -10.00
N LEU A 150 0.94 -9.83 -10.09
CA LEU A 150 1.41 -9.20 -11.33
C LEU A 150 2.73 -9.80 -11.84
N VAL A 151 3.76 -9.90 -10.97
CA VAL A 151 5.09 -10.35 -11.41
C VAL A 151 5.13 -11.85 -11.73
N THR A 152 4.23 -12.64 -11.13
CA THR A 152 4.13 -14.08 -11.37
C THR A 152 3.29 -14.40 -12.59
N SER A 153 2.17 -13.70 -12.78
CA SER A 153 1.23 -13.97 -13.87
C SER A 153 1.57 -13.21 -15.16
N PHE A 154 2.18 -12.02 -15.04
CA PHE A 154 2.53 -11.15 -16.16
C PHE A 154 4.01 -10.71 -16.10
N PRO A 155 4.97 -11.65 -16.15
CA PRO A 155 6.39 -11.35 -15.96
C PRO A 155 6.98 -10.40 -17.03
N ASN A 156 6.36 -10.35 -18.21
CA ASN A 156 6.77 -9.51 -19.34
C ASN A 156 6.01 -8.16 -19.40
N SER A 157 5.13 -7.88 -18.43
CA SER A 157 4.45 -6.58 -18.34
C SER A 157 5.46 -5.44 -18.22
N SER A 158 5.15 -4.30 -18.84
CA SER A 158 5.93 -3.06 -18.67
C SER A 158 6.01 -2.60 -17.20
N TYR A 159 5.05 -3.01 -16.37
CA TYR A 159 4.97 -2.65 -14.95
C TYR A 159 5.70 -3.64 -14.03
N ALA A 160 6.10 -4.81 -14.53
CA ALA A 160 6.69 -5.88 -13.71
C ALA A 160 8.00 -5.46 -13.03
N ALA A 161 8.83 -4.66 -13.71
CA ALA A 161 10.10 -4.19 -13.16
C ALA A 161 9.92 -3.27 -11.94
N ASP A 162 8.96 -2.34 -12.00
CA ASP A 162 8.64 -1.46 -10.87
C ASP A 162 7.98 -2.24 -9.74
N ALA A 163 7.04 -3.12 -10.07
CA ALA A 163 6.38 -4.00 -9.09
C ALA A 163 7.39 -4.85 -8.30
N LYS A 164 8.43 -5.41 -8.94
CA LYS A 164 9.51 -6.13 -8.26
C LYS A 164 10.25 -5.26 -7.25
N LYS A 165 10.56 -4.00 -7.59
CA LYS A 165 11.21 -3.06 -6.65
C LYS A 165 10.30 -2.78 -5.46
N ARG A 166 9.00 -2.56 -5.70
CA ARG A 166 8.01 -2.35 -4.64
C ARG A 166 7.83 -3.57 -3.75
N LEU A 167 7.88 -4.78 -4.30
CA LEU A 167 7.85 -6.01 -3.51
C LEU A 167 8.99 -6.08 -2.51
N VAL A 168 10.22 -5.73 -2.91
CA VAL A 168 11.37 -5.67 -1.99
C VAL A 168 11.11 -4.68 -0.85
N PHE A 169 10.59 -3.50 -1.17
CA PHE A 169 10.24 -2.50 -0.15
C PHE A 169 9.14 -2.99 0.81
N LEU A 170 8.03 -3.51 0.27
CA LEU A 170 6.89 -4.00 1.05
C LEU A 170 7.28 -5.18 1.93
N LYS A 171 8.04 -6.14 1.39
CA LYS A 171 8.59 -7.29 2.09
C LYS A 171 9.36 -6.87 3.35
N ASN A 172 10.30 -5.93 3.20
CA ASN A 172 11.08 -5.41 4.33
C ASN A 172 10.22 -4.63 5.33
N ARG A 173 9.23 -3.87 4.85
CA ARG A 173 8.32 -3.13 5.72
C ARG A 173 7.46 -4.06 6.57
N ILE A 174 6.85 -5.08 5.96
CA ILE A 174 5.99 -6.04 6.65
C ILE A 174 6.81 -6.87 7.64
N ALA A 175 7.99 -7.34 7.24
CA ALA A 175 8.87 -8.10 8.14
C ALA A 175 9.32 -7.27 9.36
N ARG A 176 9.56 -5.96 9.21
CA ARG A 176 9.85 -5.07 10.36
C ARG A 176 8.66 -4.98 11.31
N HIS A 177 7.44 -4.88 10.80
CA HIS A 177 6.23 -4.87 11.63
C HIS A 177 6.11 -6.16 12.44
N GLU A 178 6.20 -7.32 11.77
CA GLU A 178 6.08 -8.63 12.43
C GLU A 178 7.18 -8.87 13.47
N LEU A 179 8.40 -8.36 13.24
CA LEU A 179 9.46 -8.39 14.24
C LEU A 179 9.08 -7.59 15.49
N LYS A 180 8.55 -6.36 15.34
CA LYS A 180 8.13 -5.54 16.49
C LYS A 180 6.96 -6.17 17.25
N VAL A 181 5.99 -6.76 16.55
CA VAL A 181 4.91 -7.54 17.16
C VAL A 181 5.48 -8.74 17.93
N SER A 182 6.45 -9.45 17.37
CA SER A 182 7.12 -10.57 18.02
C SER A 182 7.87 -10.11 19.29
N GLN A 183 8.60 -8.99 19.23
CA GLN A 183 9.27 -8.40 20.41
C GLN A 183 8.27 -8.04 21.51
N TYR A 184 7.12 -7.47 21.15
CA TYR A 184 6.05 -7.16 22.08
C TYR A 184 5.48 -8.40 22.77
N TYR A 185 5.25 -9.50 22.03
CA TYR A 185 4.83 -10.77 22.63
C TYR A 185 5.90 -11.40 23.51
N THR A 186 7.18 -11.32 23.13
CA THR A 186 8.30 -11.77 23.96
C THR A 186 8.32 -11.06 25.31
N LYS A 187 8.15 -9.73 25.33
CA LYS A 187 8.09 -8.93 26.58
C LYS A 187 6.95 -9.35 27.52
N ARG A 188 5.95 -10.07 27.02
CA ARG A 188 4.79 -10.55 27.78
C ARG A 188 4.81 -12.04 28.08
N GLY A 189 5.89 -12.75 27.73
CA GLY A 189 5.97 -14.20 27.88
C GLY A 189 5.00 -14.97 26.97
N ALA A 190 4.47 -14.34 25.91
CA ALA A 190 3.53 -14.97 24.99
C ALA A 190 4.29 -15.80 23.92
N TYR A 191 5.07 -16.79 24.37
CA TYR A 191 6.05 -17.50 23.54
C TYR A 191 5.43 -18.26 22.34
N VAL A 192 4.26 -18.87 22.51
CA VAL A 192 3.53 -19.50 21.38
C VAL A 192 3.18 -18.48 20.30
N ALA A 193 2.78 -17.27 20.69
CA ALA A 193 2.49 -16.20 19.73
C ALA A 193 3.76 -15.75 18.99
N VAL A 194 4.90 -15.66 19.68
CA VAL A 194 6.20 -15.38 19.06
C VAL A 194 6.52 -16.43 18.00
N ILE A 195 6.46 -17.72 18.34
CA ILE A 195 6.74 -18.82 17.41
C ILE A 195 5.85 -18.75 16.17
N ASN A 196 4.54 -18.54 16.36
CA ASN A 196 3.59 -18.44 15.25
C ASN A 196 3.90 -17.26 14.32
N ARG A 197 4.27 -16.10 14.89
CA ARG A 197 4.64 -14.89 14.13
C ARG A 197 5.92 -15.12 13.33
N VAL A 198 6.97 -15.61 13.97
CA VAL A 198 8.27 -15.85 13.30
C VAL A 198 8.15 -16.96 12.25
N THR A 199 7.33 -17.97 12.46
CA THR A 199 7.06 -19.01 11.45
C THR A 199 6.40 -18.42 10.20
N GLN A 200 5.45 -17.50 10.35
CA GLN A 200 4.86 -16.78 9.21
C GLN A 200 5.90 -15.88 8.51
N MET A 201 6.77 -15.22 9.26
CA MET A 201 7.87 -14.44 8.70
C MET A 201 8.82 -15.31 7.87
N LEU A 202 9.15 -16.52 8.32
CA LEU A 202 9.96 -17.48 7.57
C LEU A 202 9.27 -17.97 6.29
N ALA A 203 7.95 -18.15 6.32
CA ALA A 203 7.20 -18.60 5.15
C ALA A 203 7.10 -17.50 4.08
N LEU A 204 6.89 -16.24 4.47
CA LEU A 204 6.60 -15.15 3.55
C LEU A 204 7.84 -14.31 3.20
N PHE A 205 8.74 -14.11 4.16
CA PHE A 205 9.83 -13.12 4.09
C PHE A 205 11.21 -13.65 4.56
N PRO A 206 11.62 -14.89 4.17
CA PRO A 206 12.77 -15.58 4.77
C PRO A 206 14.12 -14.87 4.62
N ASP A 207 14.30 -14.09 3.56
CA ASP A 207 15.53 -13.39 3.19
C ASP A 207 15.69 -12.02 3.89
N THR A 208 14.66 -11.54 4.59
CA THR A 208 14.69 -10.22 5.25
C THR A 208 15.52 -10.24 6.52
N ASP A 209 16.25 -9.15 6.78
CA ASP A 209 17.02 -8.98 8.02
C ASP A 209 16.13 -9.10 9.27
N SER A 210 14.90 -8.58 9.20
CA SER A 210 13.96 -8.67 10.31
C SER A 210 13.57 -10.12 10.63
N THR A 211 13.42 -10.98 9.63
CA THR A 211 13.15 -12.41 9.84
C THR A 211 14.35 -13.13 10.43
N LYS A 212 15.55 -12.85 9.92
CA LYS A 212 16.79 -13.39 10.50
C LYS A 212 16.96 -12.98 11.97
N SER A 213 16.67 -11.73 12.31
CA SER A 213 16.67 -11.27 13.72
C SER A 213 15.57 -11.93 14.54
N ALA A 214 14.39 -12.18 13.96
CA ALA A 214 13.26 -12.79 14.67
C ALA A 214 13.52 -14.25 15.07
N LEU A 215 14.39 -14.98 14.37
CA LEU A 215 14.83 -16.33 14.77
C LEU A 215 15.36 -16.38 16.20
N LEU A 216 16.00 -15.33 16.66
CA LEU A 216 16.54 -15.24 18.02
C LEU A 216 15.43 -15.18 19.07
N LEU A 217 14.31 -14.51 18.74
CA LEU A 217 13.11 -14.49 19.57
C LEU A 217 12.42 -15.86 19.58
N MET A 218 12.37 -16.53 18.41
CA MET A 218 11.80 -17.87 18.28
C MET A 218 12.58 -18.92 19.08
N ARG A 219 13.92 -18.88 19.01
CA ARG A 219 14.79 -19.71 19.85
C ARG A 219 14.53 -19.47 21.33
N ASN A 220 14.50 -18.19 21.76
CA ASN A 220 14.20 -17.86 23.15
C ASN A 220 12.84 -18.42 23.57
N ALA A 221 11.82 -18.23 22.74
CA ALA A 221 10.48 -18.75 22.98
C ALA A 221 10.45 -20.28 23.14
N TYR A 222 11.19 -21.03 22.32
CA TYR A 222 11.29 -22.48 22.49
C TYR A 222 12.00 -22.87 23.79
N ASN A 223 13.08 -22.19 24.16
CA ASN A 223 13.78 -22.44 25.43
C ASN A 223 12.87 -22.22 26.65
N GLU A 224 12.13 -21.12 26.67
CA GLU A 224 11.19 -20.77 27.76
C GLU A 224 10.03 -21.76 27.87
N LEU A 225 9.69 -22.44 26.78
CA LEU A 225 8.69 -23.51 26.75
C LEU A 225 9.28 -24.91 27.04
N GLY A 226 10.61 -25.03 27.23
CA GLY A 226 11.29 -26.31 27.45
C GLY A 226 11.40 -27.19 26.18
N LEU A 227 11.21 -26.61 25.00
CA LEU A 227 11.24 -27.29 23.70
C LEU A 227 12.66 -27.26 23.12
N VAL A 228 13.54 -28.06 23.70
CA VAL A 228 14.99 -28.04 23.43
C VAL A 228 15.32 -28.45 22.00
N ASP A 229 14.66 -29.48 21.45
CA ASP A 229 14.92 -29.98 20.10
C ASP A 229 14.58 -28.93 19.04
N GLU A 230 13.44 -28.24 19.20
CA GLU A 230 13.03 -27.14 18.34
C GLU A 230 13.98 -25.95 18.44
N SER A 231 14.43 -25.62 19.65
CA SER A 231 15.42 -24.57 19.87
C SER A 231 16.73 -24.85 19.14
N GLN A 232 17.24 -26.08 19.22
CA GLN A 232 18.45 -26.51 18.52
C GLN A 232 18.31 -26.41 16.99
N LYS A 233 17.15 -26.75 16.43
CA LYS A 233 16.88 -26.56 15.00
C LYS A 233 16.93 -25.08 14.60
N VAL A 234 16.43 -24.19 15.46
CA VAL A 234 16.52 -22.74 15.22
C VAL A 234 17.98 -22.26 15.30
N ASP A 235 18.78 -22.77 16.24
CA ASP A 235 20.22 -22.44 16.31
C ASP A 235 20.96 -22.88 15.04
N GLN A 236 20.67 -24.06 14.49
CA GLN A 236 21.23 -24.50 13.21
C GLN A 236 20.86 -23.54 12.07
N LEU A 237 19.61 -23.06 12.03
CA LEU A 237 19.16 -22.11 11.01
C LEU A 237 19.83 -20.74 11.17
N ILE A 238 20.02 -20.25 12.41
CA ILE A 238 20.76 -19.02 12.69
C ILE A 238 22.21 -19.16 12.21
N GLN A 239 22.86 -20.28 12.53
CA GLN A 239 24.24 -20.55 12.13
C GLN A 239 24.39 -20.61 10.60
N ALA A 240 23.50 -21.32 9.90
CA ALA A 240 23.49 -21.37 8.45
C ALA A 240 23.28 -19.98 7.82
N ASN A 241 22.45 -19.11 8.42
CA ASN A 241 22.29 -17.74 7.95
C ASN A 241 23.56 -16.89 8.15
N LEU A 242 24.32 -17.09 9.23
CA LEU A 242 25.56 -16.37 9.51
C LEU A 242 26.70 -16.77 8.58
N GLU A 243 26.79 -18.05 8.23
CA GLU A 243 27.81 -18.57 7.29
C GLU A 243 27.67 -17.97 5.89
N ASN A 244 26.45 -17.58 5.52
CA ASN A 244 26.14 -16.92 4.25
C ASN A 244 26.40 -15.40 4.24
N ILE A 245 26.92 -14.82 5.35
CA ILE A 245 27.15 -13.38 5.52
C ILE A 245 28.66 -13.12 5.73
N PRO A 246 29.25 -12.06 5.13
CA PRO A 246 30.65 -11.69 5.37
C PRO A 246 30.96 -11.50 6.87
N LYS A 247 32.15 -11.92 7.30
CA LYS A 247 32.57 -11.90 8.73
C LYS A 247 32.44 -10.53 9.40
N GLU A 248 32.58 -9.45 8.65
CA GLU A 248 32.46 -8.06 9.14
C GLU A 248 31.02 -7.72 9.56
N GLU A 249 30.03 -8.26 8.84
CA GLU A 249 28.60 -8.03 9.09
C GLU A 249 28.07 -8.95 10.21
N GLN A 250 28.72 -10.08 10.49
CA GLN A 250 28.34 -10.99 11.58
C GLN A 250 28.39 -10.29 12.95
N LYS A 251 29.39 -9.43 13.20
CA LYS A 251 29.46 -8.64 14.46
C LYS A 251 28.29 -7.68 14.62
N SER A 252 27.83 -7.08 13.52
CA SER A 252 26.64 -6.20 13.51
C SER A 252 25.36 -6.98 13.80
N PHE A 253 25.25 -8.21 13.29
CA PHE A 253 24.10 -9.08 13.57
C PHE A 253 23.97 -9.37 15.08
N PHE A 254 25.07 -9.72 15.75
CA PHE A 254 25.05 -9.97 17.19
C PHE A 254 24.91 -8.71 18.05
N SER A 255 25.32 -7.52 17.58
CA SER A 255 25.02 -6.28 18.31
C SER A 255 23.55 -5.87 18.20
N LYS A 256 22.90 -6.16 17.06
CA LYS A 256 21.44 -6.04 16.93
C LYS A 256 20.70 -7.05 17.81
N PHE A 257 21.28 -8.23 18.08
CA PHE A 257 20.68 -9.21 19.00
C PHE A 257 20.51 -8.64 20.41
N THR A 258 21.51 -7.96 20.97
CA THR A 258 21.38 -7.38 22.31
C THR A 258 20.36 -6.23 22.34
N SER A 259 20.25 -5.44 21.27
CA SER A 259 19.21 -4.39 21.20
C SER A 259 17.79 -4.94 21.05
N VAL A 260 17.60 -6.09 20.39
CA VAL A 260 16.30 -6.77 20.23
C VAL A 260 15.66 -7.13 21.58
N PHE A 261 16.45 -7.50 22.58
CA PHE A 261 15.95 -7.78 23.93
C PHE A 261 15.89 -6.53 24.83
N ASN A 262 16.72 -5.51 24.54
CA ASN A 262 16.80 -4.30 25.35
C ASN A 262 15.84 -3.17 24.94
N GLY A 263 15.08 -3.35 23.85
CA GLY A 263 13.97 -2.44 23.49
C GLY A 263 14.38 -1.01 23.16
N GLY A 264 15.56 -0.82 22.57
CA GLY A 264 16.06 0.47 22.10
C GLY A 264 15.36 0.99 20.85
#